data_AF-A0A2T6VHG2-F1
#
_entry.id   AF-A0A2T6VHG2-F1
#
_cell.length_a   1.000
_cell.length_b   1.000
_cell.length_c   1.000
_cell.angle_alpha   90.00
_cell.angle_beta   90.00
_cell.angle_gamma   90.00
#
_symmetry.space_group_name_H-M   'P 1'
#
loop_
_entity.id
_entity.type
_entity.pdbx_description
1 polymer ?
#
loop_
_entity_poly.entity_id
_entity_poly.type
_entity_poly.pdbx_seq_one_letter_code
_entity_poly.pdbx_strand_id
1 'polypeptide(L)'
;DFDFSAINYPTFKKGESLATRVSNGMILNAIAKECESFLGGSADLAPSNNTQLKHSGDFPLGQNLHFGIREHAMGAITNALAAYGLFVPFCATFF
;
A
#
# COMPACT_ATOMS: atom_id res chain seq x y z
N ASP A 1 5.78 -10.68 14.46
CA ASP A 1 4.36 -10.42 14.16
C ASP A 1 4.11 -8.94 14.06
N PHE A 2 3.51 -8.48 12.95
CA PHE A 2 3.16 -7.09 12.74
C PHE A 2 1.85 -6.80 13.48
N ASP A 3 1.88 -5.93 14.48
CA ASP A 3 0.69 -5.54 15.23
C ASP A 3 -0.03 -4.38 14.52
N PHE A 4 -1.11 -4.70 13.81
CA PHE A 4 -1.95 -3.72 13.13
C PHE A 4 -3.10 -3.19 14.01
N SER A 5 -3.25 -3.70 15.23
CA SER A 5 -4.38 -3.35 16.12
C SER A 5 -4.22 -1.98 16.76
N ALA A 6 -2.98 -1.52 16.95
CA ALA A 6 -2.66 -0.22 17.54
C ALA A 6 -2.79 0.96 16.55
N ILE A 7 -3.04 0.69 15.27
CA ILE A 7 -3.03 1.71 14.22
C ILE A 7 -4.25 2.64 14.34
N ASN A 8 -4.01 3.94 14.23
CA ASN A 8 -5.08 4.93 14.17
C ASN A 8 -5.70 4.98 12.76
N TYR A 9 -6.72 4.16 12.52
CA TYR A 9 -7.41 4.07 11.24
C TYR A 9 -8.39 5.22 10.97
N PRO A 10 -8.63 5.57 9.68
CA PRO A 10 -9.70 6.50 9.32
C PRO A 10 -11.07 5.95 9.73
N THR A 11 -11.94 6.83 10.23
CA THR A 11 -13.34 6.51 10.51
C THR A 11 -14.21 6.87 9.32
N PHE A 12 -15.06 5.95 8.87
CA PHE A 12 -16.01 6.17 7.77
C PHE A 12 -17.44 6.23 8.31
N LYS A 13 -18.20 7.26 7.95
CA LYS A 13 -19.56 7.44 8.48
C LYS A 13 -20.56 6.62 7.68
N LYS A 14 -21.55 6.05 8.38
CA LYS A 14 -22.67 5.37 7.71
C LYS A 14 -23.42 6.36 6.82
N GLY A 15 -23.63 5.99 5.56
CA GLY A 15 -24.32 6.83 4.56
C GLY A 15 -23.40 7.79 3.78
N GLU A 16 -22.10 7.82 4.09
CA GLU A 16 -21.11 8.52 3.29
C GLU A 16 -20.90 7.82 1.94
N SER A 17 -20.90 8.59 0.84
CA SER A 17 -20.62 8.08 -0.49
C SER A 17 -19.13 8.18 -0.78
N LEU A 18 -18.42 7.05 -0.65
CA LEU A 18 -16.98 6.97 -0.86
C LEU A 18 -16.63 5.71 -1.64
N ALA A 19 -15.83 5.86 -2.71
CA ALA A 19 -15.36 4.71 -3.46
C ALA A 19 -14.41 3.85 -2.61
N THR A 20 -14.52 2.54 -2.71
CA THR A 20 -13.72 1.58 -1.91
C THR A 20 -12.21 1.71 -2.16
N ARG A 21 -11.80 2.06 -3.38
CA ARG A 21 -10.39 2.38 -3.68
C ARG A 21 -9.88 3.59 -2.88
N VAL A 22 -10.72 4.60 -2.67
CA VAL A 22 -10.33 5.82 -1.94
C VAL A 22 -10.22 5.53 -0.45
N SER A 23 -11.22 4.84 0.13
CA SER A 23 -11.15 4.40 1.53
C SER A 23 -9.97 3.46 1.76
N ASN A 24 -9.69 2.54 0.84
CA ASN A 24 -8.49 1.70 0.90
C ASN A 24 -7.19 2.53 0.89
N GLY A 25 -7.08 3.54 0.02
CA GLY A 25 -5.95 4.46 0.01
C GLY A 25 -5.73 5.20 1.33
N MET A 26 -6.83 5.58 2.01
CA MET A 26 -6.75 6.18 3.36
C MET A 26 -6.24 5.18 4.39
N ILE A 27 -6.67 3.91 4.32
CA ILE A 27 -6.19 2.84 5.20
C ILE A 27 -4.71 2.55 4.95
N LEU A 28 -4.27 2.42 3.69
CA LEU A 28 -2.87 2.19 3.33
C LEU A 28 -1.95 3.28 3.91
N ASN A 29 -2.38 4.55 3.84
CA ASN A 29 -1.63 5.66 4.41
C ASN A 29 -1.59 5.65 5.95
N ALA A 30 -2.67 5.22 6.61
CA ALA A 30 -2.66 5.04 8.07
C ALA A 30 -1.67 3.96 8.51
N ILE A 31 -1.63 2.83 7.78
CA ILE A 31 -0.68 1.75 8.06
C ILE A 31 0.76 2.20 7.80
N ALA A 32 1.04 2.80 6.64
CA ALA A 32 2.39 3.23 6.27
C ALA A 32 3.01 4.22 7.27
N LYS A 33 2.19 5.08 7.88
CA LYS A 33 2.62 6.08 8.87
C LYS A 33 3.17 5.43 10.15
N GLU A 34 2.65 4.27 10.54
CA GLU A 34 2.95 3.65 11.84
C GLU A 34 3.73 2.33 11.72
N CYS A 35 3.83 1.76 10.50
CA CYS A 35 4.55 0.54 10.21
C CYS A 35 5.63 0.77 9.16
N GLU A 36 6.89 0.94 9.58
CA GLU A 36 8.03 1.13 8.67
C GLU A 36 8.23 -0.06 7.71
N SER A 37 7.92 -1.27 8.17
CA SER A 37 7.96 -2.50 7.38
C SER A 37 6.89 -2.57 6.27
N PHE A 38 5.87 -1.72 6.32
CA PHE A 38 4.82 -1.68 5.30
C PHE A 38 5.30 -0.92 4.07
N LEU A 39 5.23 -1.54 2.89
CA LEU A 39 5.64 -0.92 1.63
C LEU A 39 4.90 -1.52 0.45
N GLY A 40 4.97 -0.88 -0.70
CA GLY A 40 4.37 -1.43 -1.90
C GLY A 40 4.09 -0.37 -2.94
N GLY A 41 3.29 -0.73 -3.92
CA GLY A 41 2.94 0.21 -4.97
C GLY A 41 2.09 -0.42 -6.05
N SER A 42 2.09 0.23 -7.20
CA SER A 42 1.22 -0.09 -8.31
C SER A 42 1.99 -0.30 -9.61
N ALA A 43 1.41 -1.08 -10.50
CA ALA A 43 1.88 -1.24 -11.86
C ALA A 43 1.54 -0.02 -12.74
N ASP A 44 2.18 1.12 -12.47
CA ASP A 44 1.97 2.42 -13.14
C ASP A 44 0.56 3.03 -13.00
N LEU A 45 -0.21 2.59 -12.00
CA LEU A 45 -1.59 2.99 -11.80
C LEU A 45 -1.84 3.59 -10.41
N ALA A 46 -0.80 4.02 -9.69
CA ALA A 46 -0.92 4.50 -8.31
C ALA A 46 -1.99 5.60 -8.10
N PRO A 47 -2.15 6.60 -9.00
CA PRO A 47 -3.23 7.57 -8.90
C PRO A 47 -4.63 6.94 -9.08
N SER A 48 -4.77 5.99 -10.00
CA SER A 48 -6.05 5.31 -10.28
C SER A 48 -6.43 4.31 -9.18
N ASN A 49 -5.46 3.57 -8.65
CA ASN A 49 -5.65 2.62 -7.57
C ASN A 49 -5.75 3.30 -6.18
N ASN A 50 -5.37 4.57 -6.06
CA ASN A 50 -5.25 5.31 -4.79
C ASN A 50 -4.23 4.69 -3.81
N THR A 51 -3.06 4.29 -4.31
CA THR A 51 -2.05 3.57 -3.52
C THR A 51 -0.81 4.37 -3.16
N GLN A 52 -0.76 5.66 -3.49
CA GLN A 52 0.35 6.52 -3.07
C GLN A 52 0.38 6.66 -1.54
N LEU A 53 1.52 6.31 -0.94
CA LEU A 53 1.81 6.55 0.47
C LEU A 53 2.37 7.98 0.59
N LYS A 54 1.50 8.93 0.97
CA LYS A 54 1.72 10.39 0.85
C LYS A 54 2.82 10.94 1.74
N HIS A 55 3.08 10.28 2.87
CA HIS A 55 4.10 10.70 3.83
C HIS A 55 5.37 9.82 3.75
N SER A 56 5.45 9.00 2.71
CA SER A 56 6.57 8.11 2.45
C SER A 56 7.24 8.55 1.16
N GLY A 57 8.57 8.53 1.12
CA GLY A 57 9.32 8.75 -0.12
C GLY A 57 9.21 7.58 -1.10
N ASP A 58 9.96 7.67 -2.18
CA ASP A 58 10.13 6.58 -3.14
C ASP A 58 11.19 5.59 -2.64
N PHE A 59 10.96 4.31 -2.91
CA PHE A 59 11.96 3.25 -2.69
C PHE A 59 13.26 3.59 -3.45
N PRO A 60 14.47 3.34 -2.88
CA PRO A 60 14.74 2.52 -1.70
C PRO A 60 14.67 3.25 -0.34
N LEU A 61 14.57 4.57 -0.32
CA LEU A 61 14.58 5.34 0.93
C LEU A 61 13.19 5.55 1.52
N GLY A 62 12.14 5.22 0.78
CA GLY A 62 10.76 5.22 1.24
C GLY A 62 9.98 3.98 0.86
N GLN A 63 8.68 4.02 1.08
CA GLN A 63 7.78 2.86 1.02
C GLN A 63 7.04 2.73 -0.33
N ASN A 64 7.17 3.70 -1.25
CA ASN A 64 6.51 3.65 -2.55
C ASN A 64 7.38 2.94 -3.61
N LEU A 65 6.88 1.82 -4.15
CA LEU A 65 7.52 1.06 -5.24
C LEU A 65 6.84 1.37 -6.57
N HIS A 66 7.59 1.93 -7.51
CA HIS A 66 7.14 2.19 -8.88
C HIS A 66 7.45 0.99 -9.78
N PHE A 67 6.53 0.02 -9.83
CA PHE A 67 6.75 -1.23 -10.57
C PHE A 67 6.72 -1.05 -12.11
N GLY A 68 6.11 0.03 -12.61
CA GLY A 68 5.79 0.22 -14.03
C GLY A 68 4.73 -0.78 -14.52
N ILE A 69 4.44 -0.84 -15.82
CA ILE A 69 3.44 -1.74 -16.42
C ILE A 69 3.97 -3.20 -16.45
N ARG A 70 4.06 -3.82 -15.27
CA ARG A 70 4.73 -5.11 -15.05
C ARG A 70 4.04 -5.93 -13.97
N GLU A 71 2.75 -6.18 -14.10
CA GLU A 71 1.89 -6.81 -13.10
C GLU A 71 2.44 -8.16 -12.63
N HIS A 72 2.90 -8.99 -13.57
CA HIS A 72 3.40 -10.32 -13.24
C HIS A 72 4.72 -10.26 -12.45
N ALA A 73 5.65 -9.40 -12.87
CA ALA A 73 6.91 -9.20 -12.14
C ALA A 73 6.68 -8.55 -10.78
N MET A 74 5.76 -7.58 -10.68
CA MET A 74 5.32 -6.98 -9.42
C MET A 74 4.83 -8.06 -8.44
N GLY A 75 3.94 -8.95 -8.87
CA GLY A 75 3.46 -10.05 -8.03
C GLY A 75 4.58 -10.97 -7.54
N ALA A 76 5.52 -11.34 -8.42
CA ALA A 76 6.68 -12.16 -8.03
C ALA A 76 7.61 -11.44 -7.04
N ILE A 77 7.88 -10.16 -7.24
CA ILE A 77 8.68 -9.33 -6.32
C ILE A 77 8.00 -9.20 -4.96
N THR A 78 6.68 -8.95 -4.94
CA THR A 78 5.88 -8.87 -3.71
C THR A 78 5.91 -10.20 -2.93
N ASN A 79 5.83 -11.34 -3.60
CA ASN A 79 6.00 -12.65 -2.95
C ASN A 79 7.38 -12.78 -2.29
N ALA A 80 8.45 -12.36 -2.97
CA ALA A 80 9.80 -12.40 -2.42
C ALA A 80 9.97 -11.47 -1.21
N LEU A 81 9.41 -10.26 -1.27
CA LEU A 81 9.43 -9.30 -0.15
C LEU A 81 8.70 -9.85 1.09
N ALA A 82 7.56 -10.52 0.90
CA ALA A 82 6.82 -11.16 1.98
C ALA A 82 7.61 -12.34 2.57
N ALA A 83 8.22 -13.17 1.73
CA ALA A 83 9.02 -14.31 2.15
C ALA A 83 10.31 -13.90 2.89
N TYR A 84 10.85 -12.70 2.61
CA TYR A 84 12.01 -12.17 3.32
C TYR A 84 11.75 -11.93 4.82
N GLY A 85 10.49 -11.70 5.21
CA GLY A 85 10.06 -11.69 6.61
C GLY A 85 10.20 -10.36 7.36
N LEU A 86 10.89 -9.36 6.79
CA LEU A 86 10.96 -8.01 7.38
C LEU A 86 9.87 -7.06 6.88
N PHE A 87 9.19 -7.39 5.79
CA PHE A 87 8.29 -6.49 5.10
C PHE A 87 6.85 -7.01 5.07
N VAL A 88 5.91 -6.07 5.01
CA VAL A 88 4.51 -6.32 4.71
C VAL A 88 4.21 -5.64 3.38
N PRO A 89 4.40 -6.35 2.25
CA PRO A 89 4.28 -5.72 0.95
C PRO A 89 2.84 -5.73 0.43
N PHE A 90 2.48 -4.74 -0.37
CA PHE A 90 1.28 -4.76 -1.21
C PHE A 90 1.61 -4.52 -2.69
N CYS A 91 0.76 -5.01 -3.58
CA CYS A 91 0.83 -4.75 -5.02
C CYS A 91 -0.56 -4.38 -5.56
N ALA A 92 -0.62 -3.46 -6.52
CA ALA A 92 -1.88 -2.95 -7.05
C ALA A 92 -1.88 -2.76 -8.57
N THR A 93 -3.00 -3.12 -9.20
CA THR A 93 -3.33 -2.86 -10.60
C THR A 93 -4.87 -2.91 -10.75
N PHE A 94 -5.42 -2.83 -11.96
CA PHE A 94 -6.85 -3.08 -12.17
C PHE A 94 -7.21 -4.57 -11.96
N PHE A 95 -8.48 -4.84 -11.62
CA PHE A 95 -9.00 -6.21 -11.54
C PHE A 95 -9.37 -6.74 -12.92
#